data_AF-A0A497KTQ1-F1
#
_entry.id   AF-A0A497KTQ1-F1
#
_cell.length_a   1.000
_cell.length_b   1.000
_cell.length_c   1.000
_cell.angle_alpha   90.00
_cell.angle_beta   90.00
_cell.angle_gamma   90.00
#
_symmetry.space_group_name_H-M   'P 1'
#
loop_
_entity.id
_entity.type
_entity.pdbx_description
1 polymer ?
#
loop_
_entity_poly.entity_id
_entity_poly.type
_entity_poly.pdbx_seq_one_letter_code
_entity_poly.pdbx_strand_id
1 'polypeptide(L)'
;MNKSGFYISISMILIGILLWLLNIYPLGGGLTLGGILLLISNIYHAKKPETETIIDERIERINDKAGHYAFWVTVLSLSIIFWIDFYGILKVNLRKMYEISLLIGIYSWFLLRFYFSRR
;
A
#
# COMPACT_ATOMS: atom_id res chain seq x y z
N MET A 1 9.67 -20.67 3.07
CA MET A 1 8.80 -19.97 2.09
C MET A 1 7.36 -20.41 2.32
N ASN A 2 6.48 -19.51 2.80
CA ASN A 2 5.09 -19.86 3.06
C ASN A 2 4.34 -19.96 1.72
N LYS A 3 4.07 -21.19 1.26
CA LYS A 3 3.52 -21.46 -0.09
C LYS A 3 2.19 -20.74 -0.32
N SER A 4 1.34 -20.62 0.71
CA SER A 4 0.03 -19.96 0.60
C SER A 4 0.13 -18.48 0.25
N GLY A 5 1.07 -17.75 0.87
CA GLY A 5 1.25 -16.32 0.64
C GLY A 5 1.57 -15.99 -0.82
N PHE A 6 2.41 -16.81 -1.46
CA PHE A 6 2.79 -16.66 -2.85
C PHE A 6 1.59 -16.84 -3.79
N TYR A 7 0.79 -17.89 -3.60
CA TYR A 7 -0.43 -18.13 -4.37
C TYR A 7 -1.45 -17.00 -4.19
N ILE A 8 -1.64 -16.50 -2.96
CA ILE A 8 -2.54 -15.39 -2.66
C ILE A 8 -2.13 -14.13 -3.44
N SER A 9 -0.84 -13.78 -3.44
CA SER A 9 -0.34 -12.63 -4.22
C SER A 9 -0.63 -12.78 -5.72
N ILE A 10 -0.39 -13.95 -6.31
CA ILE A 10 -0.65 -14.19 -7.73
C ILE A 10 -2.15 -14.11 -8.03
N SER A 11 -3.00 -14.71 -7.19
CA SER A 11 -4.45 -14.63 -7.33
C SER A 11 -4.96 -13.18 -7.25
N MET A 12 -4.43 -12.37 -6.33
CA MET A 12 -4.78 -10.95 -6.22
C MET A 12 -4.39 -10.16 -7.48
N ILE A 13 -3.23 -10.44 -8.07
CA ILE A 13 -2.80 -9.82 -9.33
C ILE A 13 -3.76 -10.19 -10.45
N LEU A 14 -4.08 -11.48 -10.61
CA LEU A 14 -4.97 -11.97 -11.67
C LEU A 14 -6.39 -11.39 -11.52
N ILE A 15 -6.94 -11.38 -10.30
CA ILE A 15 -8.26 -10.80 -10.03
C ILE A 15 -8.25 -9.28 -10.25
N GLY A 16 -7.17 -8.59 -9.87
CA GLY A 16 -7.01 -7.16 -10.13
C GLY A 16 -7.00 -6.84 -11.62
N ILE A 17 -6.29 -7.63 -12.44
CA ILE A 17 -6.28 -7.49 -13.90
C ILE A 17 -7.67 -7.76 -14.48
N LEU A 18 -8.37 -8.78 -13.99
CA LEU A 18 -9.74 -9.09 -14.42
C LEU A 18 -10.71 -7.94 -14.13
N LEU A 19 -10.65 -7.38 -12.92
CA LEU A 19 -11.50 -6.24 -12.52
C LEU A 19 -11.16 -4.97 -13.33
N TRP A 20 -9.89 -4.80 -13.69
CA TRP A 20 -9.47 -3.73 -14.60
C TRP A 20 -10.09 -3.88 -15.99
N LEU A 21 -10.11 -5.10 -16.54
CA LEU A 21 -10.76 -5.41 -17.82
C LEU A 21 -12.28 -5.21 -17.78
N LEU A 22 -12.91 -5.35 -16.60
CA LEU A 22 -14.34 -5.09 -16.38
C LEU A 22 -14.66 -3.60 -16.13
N ASN A 23 -13.72 -2.69 -16.39
CA ASN A 23 -13.81 -1.24 -16.17
C ASN A 23 -14.02 -0.82 -14.69
N ILE A 24 -13.74 -1.70 -13.74
CA ILE A 24 -13.76 -1.40 -12.30
C ILE A 24 -12.35 -1.00 -11.86
N TYR A 25 -11.85 0.10 -12.41
CA TYR A 25 -10.45 0.50 -12.29
C TYR A 25 -9.92 0.71 -10.86
N PRO A 26 -10.67 1.32 -9.91
CA PRO A 26 -10.16 1.54 -8.55
C PRO A 26 -9.89 0.22 -7.81
N LEU A 27 -10.84 -0.72 -7.87
CA LEU A 27 -10.69 -2.05 -7.28
C LEU A 27 -9.66 -2.90 -8.03
N GLY A 28 -9.67 -2.83 -9.37
CA GLY A 28 -8.72 -3.57 -10.20
C GLY A 28 -7.27 -3.16 -9.95
N GLY A 29 -7.00 -1.84 -9.96
CA GLY A 29 -5.69 -1.28 -9.68
C GLY A 29 -5.23 -1.53 -8.23
N GLY A 30 -6.16 -1.38 -7.28
CA GLY A 30 -5.93 -1.68 -5.87
C GLY A 30 -5.44 -3.13 -5.65
N LEU A 31 -6.15 -4.09 -6.25
CA LEU A 31 -5.86 -5.53 -6.13
C LEU A 31 -4.58 -5.93 -6.87
N THR A 32 -4.33 -5.40 -8.06
CA THR A 32 -3.09 -5.68 -8.80
C THR A 32 -1.86 -5.22 -8.04
N LEU A 33 -1.86 -3.96 -7.61
CA LEU A 33 -0.74 -3.38 -6.87
C LEU A 33 -0.58 -4.02 -5.49
N GLY A 34 -1.69 -4.29 -4.78
CA GLY A 34 -1.66 -5.02 -3.51
C GLY A 34 -1.06 -6.42 -3.64
N GLY A 35 -1.42 -7.15 -4.70
CA GLY A 35 -0.86 -8.46 -5.01
C GLY A 35 0.64 -8.41 -5.34
N ILE A 36 1.10 -7.40 -6.09
CA ILE A 36 2.53 -7.18 -6.37
C ILE A 36 3.32 -6.91 -5.07
N LEU A 37 2.81 -6.06 -4.19
CA LEU A 37 3.47 -5.75 -2.92
C LEU A 37 3.55 -6.97 -1.99
N LEU A 38 2.47 -7.75 -1.91
CA LEU A 38 2.46 -9.02 -1.18
C LEU A 38 3.47 -10.02 -1.76
N LEU A 39 3.59 -10.09 -3.09
CA LEU A 39 4.57 -10.96 -3.76
C LEU A 39 6.00 -10.55 -3.37
N ILE A 40 6.32 -9.26 -3.42
CA ILE A 40 7.63 -8.72 -3.04
C ILE A 40 7.93 -8.99 -1.56
N SER A 41 6.95 -8.79 -0.68
CA SER A 41 7.09 -9.06 0.76
C SER A 41 7.36 -10.54 1.04
N ASN A 42 6.64 -11.44 0.35
CA ASN A 42 6.84 -12.89 0.47
C ASN A 42 8.23 -13.32 -0.02
N ILE A 43 8.70 -12.76 -1.14
CA ILE A 43 10.05 -13.00 -1.67
C ILE A 43 11.11 -12.49 -0.68
N TYR A 44 10.90 -11.33 -0.09
CA TYR A 44 11.83 -10.74 0.88
C TYR A 44 11.90 -11.57 2.17
N HIS A 45 10.76 -11.97 2.74
CA HIS A 45 10.72 -12.85 3.91
C HIS A 45 11.33 -14.23 3.64
N ALA A 46 11.15 -14.79 2.44
CA ALA A 46 11.77 -16.05 2.08
C ALA A 46 13.30 -15.99 1.99
N LYS A 47 13.89 -14.79 1.88
CA LYS A 47 15.33 -14.58 1.72
C LYS A 47 16.06 -14.26 3.03
N LYS A 48 15.35 -14.12 4.15
CA LYS A 48 15.93 -13.70 5.45
C LYS A 48 16.36 -14.94 6.29
N PRO A 49 17.62 -15.05 6.73
CA PRO A 49 18.07 -16.13 7.61
C PRO A 49 17.52 -15.95 9.05
N GLU A 50 17.27 -17.06 9.74
CA GLU A 50 16.51 -17.17 11.00
C GLU A 50 17.20 -16.69 12.29
N THR A 51 18.31 -15.95 12.19
CA THR A 51 19.08 -15.53 13.37
C THR A 51 18.85 -14.05 13.69
N GLU A 52 18.09 -13.78 14.77
CA GLU A 52 18.36 -12.80 15.83
C GLU A 52 17.06 -12.36 16.55
N THR A 53 16.97 -12.62 17.85
CA THR A 53 15.88 -12.22 18.76
C THR A 53 15.77 -10.70 18.99
N ILE A 54 16.66 -9.90 18.39
CA ILE A 54 16.65 -8.42 18.41
C ILE A 54 15.74 -7.84 17.29
N ILE A 55 15.19 -8.70 16.43
CA ILE A 55 14.43 -8.30 15.24
C ILE A 55 13.09 -7.62 15.57
N ASP A 56 12.41 -8.00 16.66
CA ASP A 56 11.05 -7.52 16.93
C ASP A 56 11.00 -6.02 17.25
N GLU A 57 11.88 -5.51 18.13
CA GLU A 57 11.97 -4.06 18.40
C GLU A 57 12.36 -3.25 17.16
N ARG A 58 13.17 -3.83 16.26
CA ARG A 58 13.54 -3.15 15.01
C ARG A 58 12.36 -3.12 14.04
N ILE A 59 11.61 -4.22 13.92
CA ILE A 59 10.40 -4.28 13.08
C ILE A 59 9.33 -3.33 13.62
N GLU A 60 9.14 -3.29 14.94
CA GLU A 60 8.19 -2.39 15.60
C GLU A 60 8.56 -0.93 15.32
N ARG A 61 9.82 -0.52 15.53
CA ARG A 61 10.30 0.83 15.19
C ARG A 61 10.14 1.18 13.71
N ILE A 62 10.42 0.25 12.81
CA ILE A 62 10.24 0.44 11.37
C ILE A 62 8.75 0.63 11.06
N ASN A 63 7.88 -0.17 11.68
CA ASN A 63 6.45 -0.11 11.47
C ASN A 63 5.83 1.19 11.98
N ASP A 64 6.21 1.62 13.18
CA ASP A 64 5.78 2.89 13.78
C ASP A 64 6.20 4.07 12.91
N LYS A 65 7.47 4.08 12.47
CA LYS A 65 7.97 5.14 11.61
C LYS A 65 7.24 5.18 10.27
N ALA A 66 7.07 4.03 9.62
CA ALA A 66 6.33 3.93 8.37
C ALA A 66 4.86 4.34 8.53
N GLY A 67 4.21 3.94 9.63
CA GLY A 67 2.84 4.30 10.01
C GLY A 67 2.68 5.80 10.18
N HIS A 68 3.58 6.42 10.94
CA HIS A 68 3.56 7.86 11.18
C HIS A 68 3.64 8.67 9.88
N TYR A 69 4.60 8.36 9.01
CA TYR A 69 4.74 9.06 7.74
C TYR A 69 3.57 8.78 6.79
N ALA A 70 3.09 7.54 6.70
CA ALA A 70 1.95 7.20 5.87
C ALA A 70 0.66 7.90 6.32
N PHE A 71 0.45 8.02 7.63
CA PHE A 71 -0.64 8.80 8.20
C PHE A 71 -0.58 10.25 7.73
N TRP A 72 0.58 10.92 7.90
CA TRP A 72 0.73 12.32 7.46
C TRP A 72 0.57 12.50 5.95
N VAL A 73 1.07 11.57 5.13
CA VAL A 73 0.86 11.60 3.68
C VAL A 73 -0.63 11.49 3.34
N THR A 74 -1.39 10.67 4.07
CA THR A 74 -2.84 10.53 3.89
C THR A 74 -3.60 11.79 4.31
N VAL A 75 -3.27 12.37 5.46
CA VAL A 75 -3.89 13.61 5.94
C VAL A 75 -3.61 14.76 4.97
N LEU A 76 -2.39 14.84 4.45
CA LEU A 76 -1.97 15.86 3.49
C LEU A 76 -2.68 15.69 2.15
N SER A 77 -2.79 14.46 1.62
CA SER A 77 -3.52 14.20 0.37
C SER A 77 -5.00 14.53 0.48
N LEU A 78 -5.65 14.15 1.59
CA LEU A 78 -7.03 14.50 1.89
C LEU A 78 -7.23 16.01 2.03
N SER A 79 -6.31 16.71 2.69
CA SER A 79 -6.39 18.17 2.85
C SER A 79 -6.29 18.88 1.50
N ILE A 80 -5.37 18.45 0.63
CA ILE A 80 -5.24 19.01 -0.73
C ILE A 80 -6.56 18.85 -1.50
N ILE A 81 -7.14 17.65 -1.48
CA ILE A 81 -8.40 17.37 -2.17
C ILE A 81 -9.55 18.21 -1.61
N PHE A 82 -9.64 18.32 -0.29
CA PHE A 82 -10.65 19.16 0.37
C PHE A 82 -10.56 20.62 -0.11
N TRP A 83 -9.35 21.19 -0.17
CA TRP A 83 -9.17 22.57 -0.65
C TRP A 83 -9.45 22.74 -2.14
N ILE A 84 -9.09 21.77 -2.98
CA ILE A 84 -9.40 21.79 -4.42
C ILE A 84 -10.92 21.84 -4.65
N ASP A 85 -11.68 21.05 -3.89
CA ASP A 85 -13.13 21.03 -3.95
C ASP A 85 -13.74 22.32 -3.39
N PHE A 86 -13.26 22.78 -2.22
CA PHE A 86 -13.75 24.00 -1.56
C PHE A 86 -13.63 25.24 -2.44
N TYR A 87 -12.50 25.42 -3.12
CA TYR A 87 -12.29 26.54 -4.03
C TYR A 87 -12.86 26.32 -5.44
N GLY A 88 -13.46 25.16 -5.70
CA GLY A 88 -14.04 24.83 -7.01
C GLY A 88 -13.02 24.81 -8.15
N ILE A 89 -11.74 24.56 -7.84
CA ILE A 89 -10.64 24.61 -8.83
C ILE A 89 -10.83 23.52 -9.89
N LEU A 90 -11.30 22.35 -9.48
CA LEU A 90 -11.62 21.22 -10.36
C LEU A 90 -12.99 20.66 -9.99
N LYS A 91 -13.79 20.28 -11.00
CA LYS A 91 -14.99 19.46 -10.78
C LYS A 91 -14.54 18.02 -10.50
N VAL A 92 -14.19 17.75 -9.25
CA VAL A 92 -13.74 16.43 -8.80
C VAL A 92 -14.85 15.68 -8.09
N ASN A 93 -15.00 14.40 -8.41
CA ASN A 93 -15.90 13.52 -7.68
C ASN A 93 -15.24 13.18 -6.33
N LEU A 94 -15.72 13.83 -5.26
CA LEU A 94 -15.20 13.67 -3.90
C LEU A 94 -15.02 12.20 -3.52
N ARG A 95 -16.01 11.34 -3.79
CA ARG A 95 -15.93 9.90 -3.46
C ARG A 95 -14.69 9.25 -4.08
N LYS A 96 -14.44 9.47 -5.37
CA LYS A 96 -13.28 8.91 -6.07
C LYS A 96 -11.95 9.45 -5.53
N MET A 97 -11.93 10.71 -5.11
CA MET A 97 -10.72 11.36 -4.58
C MET A 97 -10.38 10.90 -3.15
N TYR A 98 -11.39 10.64 -2.32
CA TYR A 98 -11.21 9.97 -1.04
C TYR A 98 -10.67 8.55 -1.21
N GLU A 99 -11.23 7.77 -2.16
CA GLU A 99 -10.72 6.43 -2.49
C GLU A 99 -9.24 6.47 -2.89
N ILE A 100 -8.85 7.41 -3.76
CA ILE A 100 -7.46 7.61 -4.19
C ILE A 100 -6.56 7.99 -3.01
N SER A 101 -7.02 8.86 -2.11
CA SER A 101 -6.23 9.29 -0.94
C SER A 101 -5.96 8.16 0.05
N LEU A 102 -6.96 7.32 0.29
CA LEU A 102 -6.81 6.14 1.15
C LEU A 102 -5.82 5.14 0.54
N LEU A 103 -5.89 4.93 -0.78
CA LEU A 103 -4.92 4.12 -1.50
C LEU A 103 -3.50 4.68 -1.35
N ILE A 104 -3.31 5.99 -1.56
CA ILE A 104 -2.02 6.67 -1.36
C ILE A 104 -1.46 6.41 0.05
N GLY A 105 -2.30 6.48 1.08
CA GLY A 105 -1.92 6.19 2.46
C GLY A 105 -1.40 4.77 2.67
N ILE A 106 -2.19 3.79 2.23
CA ILE A 106 -1.84 2.36 2.32
C ILE A 106 -0.53 2.09 1.57
N TYR A 107 -0.37 2.63 0.36
CA TYR A 107 0.84 2.45 -0.43
C TYR A 107 2.07 3.11 0.20
N SER A 108 1.90 4.31 0.75
CA SER A 108 2.97 5.02 1.44
C SER A 108 3.50 4.20 2.61
N TRP A 109 2.61 3.59 3.40
CA TRP A 109 3.01 2.72 4.51
C TRP A 109 3.88 1.55 4.05
N PHE A 110 3.46 0.83 3.00
CA PHE A 110 4.25 -0.28 2.45
C PHE A 110 5.61 0.16 1.92
N LEU A 111 5.67 1.24 1.13
CA LEU A 111 6.91 1.76 0.57
C LEU A 111 7.88 2.24 1.65
N LEU A 112 7.38 2.95 2.66
CA LEU A 112 8.17 3.46 3.77
C LEU A 112 8.69 2.32 4.67
N ARG A 113 7.85 1.32 4.94
CA ARG A 113 8.25 0.13 5.69
C ARG A 113 9.38 -0.61 4.98
N PHE A 114 9.28 -0.73 3.65
CA PHE A 114 10.35 -1.31 2.83
C PHE A 114 11.63 -0.48 2.82
N TYR A 115 11.51 0.85 2.68
CA TYR A 115 12.65 1.78 2.70
C TYR A 115 13.38 1.73 4.05
N PHE A 116 12.67 1.81 5.17
CA PHE A 116 13.27 1.75 6.51
C PHE A 116 13.80 0.37 6.86
N SER A 117 13.27 -0.72 6.27
CA SER A 117 13.85 -2.05 6.43
C SER A 117 15.22 -2.22 5.75
N ARG A 118 15.52 -1.40 4.73
CA ARG A 118 16.83 -1.41 4.05
C ARG A 118 17.86 -0.51 4.72
N ARG A 119 17.44 0.40 5.60
CA ARG A 119 18.29 1.35 6.31
C ARG A 119 18.59 0.88 7.74
#